data_AF-A0A090G8M3-F1
#
_entry.id   AF-A0A090G8M3-F1
#
_cell.length_a   1.000
_cell.length_b   1.000
_cell.length_c   1.000
_cell.angle_alpha   90.00
_cell.angle_beta   90.00
_cell.angle_gamma   90.00
#
_symmetry.space_group_name_H-M   'P 1'
#
loop_
_entity.id
_entity.type
_entity.pdbx_description
1 polymer ?
#
loop_
_entity_poly.entity_id
_entity_poly.type
_entity_poly.pdbx_seq_one_letter_code
_entity_poly.pdbx_strand_id
1 'polypeptide(L)'
;MQGKKDAKVVEFKASIVKYGIEAATTTYLMDRVPFVFNNDRELYRIWKRKFGKLIDIDPLNITIIGSGGIGFSLNPHKKFKPFSAESDIDVAVISEYHFSLAWRALRTIKLPDVRTFKDREAIKEHRNNYIYWGCIATDRVLSYLPFVRQWTEATSAMAGERPTEERDIKVRLYRDYESLRSYHMSGMENLLSTLMAS
;
A
#
# COMPACT_ATOMS: atom_id res chain seq x y z
N MET A 1 3.28 -21.41 -13.83
CA MET A 1 3.11 -20.04 -13.26
C MET A 1 3.35 -18.93 -14.29
N GLN A 2 4.30 -19.08 -15.22
CA GLN A 2 4.60 -18.07 -16.25
C GLN A 2 3.41 -17.72 -17.16
N GLY A 3 2.69 -18.71 -17.72
CA GLY A 3 1.53 -18.43 -18.60
C GLY A 3 0.36 -17.70 -17.93
N LYS A 4 0.14 -17.89 -16.62
CA LYS A 4 -0.88 -17.14 -15.86
C LYS A 4 -0.45 -15.70 -15.54
N LYS A 5 0.86 -15.45 -15.39
CA LYS A 5 1.42 -14.10 -15.21
C LYS A 5 1.17 -13.28 -16.46
N ASP A 6 1.55 -13.81 -17.61
CA ASP A 6 1.49 -13.07 -18.88
C ASP A 6 0.04 -12.72 -19.23
N ALA A 7 -0.91 -13.62 -18.98
CA ALA A 7 -2.34 -13.34 -19.15
C ALA A 7 -2.84 -12.17 -18.28
N LYS A 8 -2.48 -12.12 -16.99
CA LYS A 8 -2.94 -11.03 -16.08
C LYS A 8 -2.30 -9.69 -16.40
N VAL A 9 -1.05 -9.68 -16.84
CA VAL A 9 -0.38 -8.44 -17.27
C VAL A 9 -1.00 -7.93 -18.57
N VAL A 10 -1.32 -8.83 -19.50
CA VAL A 10 -2.03 -8.49 -20.75
C VAL A 10 -3.42 -7.93 -20.45
N GLU A 11 -4.18 -8.59 -19.57
CA GLU A 11 -5.51 -8.12 -19.14
C GLU A 11 -5.43 -6.73 -18.49
N PHE A 12 -4.48 -6.52 -17.58
CA PHE A 12 -4.25 -5.23 -16.95
C PHE A 12 -3.93 -4.13 -17.99
N LYS A 13 -3.01 -4.38 -18.92
CA LYS A 13 -2.69 -3.45 -20.00
C LYS A 13 -3.92 -3.15 -20.89
N ALA A 14 -4.66 -4.18 -21.27
CA ALA A 14 -5.88 -4.02 -22.07
C ALA A 14 -6.95 -3.21 -21.34
N SER A 15 -7.07 -3.36 -20.02
CA SER A 15 -8.01 -2.59 -19.20
C SER A 15 -7.69 -1.10 -19.19
N ILE A 16 -6.41 -0.73 -19.13
CA ILE A 16 -5.97 0.67 -19.18
C ILE A 16 -6.31 1.28 -20.54
N VAL A 17 -6.03 0.57 -21.63
CA VAL A 17 -6.35 1.04 -22.99
C VAL A 17 -7.86 1.19 -23.18
N LYS A 18 -8.65 0.26 -22.64
CA LYS A 18 -10.10 0.24 -22.83
C LYS A 18 -10.86 1.24 -21.97
N TYR A 19 -10.46 1.41 -20.70
CA TYR A 19 -11.24 2.15 -19.70
C TYR A 19 -10.53 3.42 -19.20
N GLY A 20 -9.28 3.65 -19.60
CA GLY A 20 -8.44 4.71 -19.06
C GLY A 20 -7.79 4.33 -17.73
N ILE A 21 -6.74 5.07 -17.38
CA ILE A 21 -5.90 4.73 -16.22
C ILE A 21 -6.65 4.86 -14.89
N GLU A 22 -7.56 5.82 -14.76
CA GLU A 22 -8.33 6.04 -13.54
C GLU A 22 -9.28 4.87 -13.24
N ALA A 23 -10.05 4.43 -14.23
CA ALA A 23 -10.98 3.32 -14.08
C ALA A 23 -10.23 2.00 -13.81
N ALA A 24 -9.09 1.80 -14.50
CA ALA A 24 -8.20 0.67 -14.24
C ALA A 24 -7.62 0.72 -12.82
N THR A 25 -7.18 1.89 -12.34
CA THR A 25 -6.72 2.10 -10.95
C THR A 25 -7.79 1.67 -9.97
N THR A 26 -8.99 2.21 -10.11
CA THR A 26 -10.10 1.97 -9.17
C THR A 26 -10.47 0.50 -9.14
N THR A 27 -10.62 -0.12 -10.30
CA THR A 27 -11.02 -1.54 -10.40
C THR A 27 -9.92 -2.48 -9.92
N TYR A 28 -8.68 -2.28 -10.36
CA TYR A 28 -7.60 -3.23 -10.08
C TYR A 28 -6.96 -3.04 -8.70
N LEU A 29 -7.09 -1.87 -8.06
CA LEU A 29 -6.49 -1.60 -6.75
C LEU A 29 -7.52 -1.50 -5.62
N MET A 30 -8.69 -0.91 -5.87
CA MET A 30 -9.63 -0.55 -4.79
C MET A 30 -10.81 -1.51 -4.70
N ASP A 31 -11.37 -1.93 -5.84
CA ASP A 31 -12.60 -2.73 -5.88
C ASP A 31 -12.35 -4.18 -6.32
N ARG A 32 -11.66 -4.95 -5.47
CA ARG A 32 -11.40 -6.38 -5.70
C ARG A 32 -11.21 -7.18 -4.44
N VAL A 33 -11.28 -8.51 -4.60
CA VAL A 33 -10.64 -9.44 -3.66
C VAL A 33 -9.14 -9.48 -4.01
N PRO A 34 -8.24 -9.17 -3.06
CA PRO A 34 -6.80 -9.20 -3.30
C PRO A 34 -6.35 -10.60 -3.73
N PHE A 35 -5.37 -10.65 -4.63
CA PHE A 35 -4.85 -11.88 -5.22
C PHE A 35 -4.43 -12.92 -4.17
N VAL A 36 -3.85 -12.47 -3.05
CA VAL A 36 -3.42 -13.35 -1.95
C VAL A 36 -4.56 -14.16 -1.33
N PHE A 37 -5.82 -13.68 -1.41
CA PHE A 37 -6.99 -14.40 -0.91
C PHE A 37 -7.60 -15.37 -1.92
N ASN A 38 -7.06 -15.47 -3.15
CA ASN A 38 -7.51 -16.44 -4.15
C ASN A 38 -9.04 -16.44 -4.38
N ASN A 39 -9.63 -15.25 -4.54
CA ASN A 39 -11.08 -15.01 -4.67
C ASN A 39 -11.95 -15.35 -3.44
N ASP A 40 -11.36 -15.71 -2.30
CA ASP A 40 -12.08 -15.89 -1.03
C ASP A 40 -12.47 -14.53 -0.43
N ARG A 41 -13.66 -14.07 -0.78
CA ARG A 41 -14.21 -12.78 -0.30
C ARG A 41 -14.49 -12.79 1.20
N GLU A 42 -14.90 -13.91 1.77
CA GLU A 42 -15.26 -13.96 3.19
C GLU A 42 -14.01 -13.96 4.07
N LEU A 43 -12.98 -14.72 3.70
CA LEU A 43 -11.69 -14.64 4.36
C LEU A 43 -11.13 -13.21 4.33
N TYR A 44 -11.22 -12.52 3.19
CA TYR A 44 -10.80 -11.12 3.10
C TYR A 44 -11.60 -10.20 4.05
N ARG A 45 -12.93 -10.37 4.13
CA ARG A 45 -13.77 -9.59 5.07
C ARG A 45 -13.40 -9.85 6.52
N ILE A 46 -13.17 -11.10 6.90
CA ILE A 46 -12.71 -11.48 8.25
C ILE A 46 -11.37 -10.82 8.56
N TRP A 47 -10.41 -10.94 7.64
CA TRP A 47 -9.08 -10.35 7.76
C TRP A 47 -9.16 -8.83 7.97
N LYS A 48 -9.95 -8.12 7.15
CA LYS A 48 -10.14 -6.66 7.29
C LYS A 48 -10.82 -6.26 8.60
N ARG A 49 -11.83 -7.02 9.05
CA ARG A 49 -12.48 -6.76 10.34
C ARG A 49 -11.51 -6.91 11.51
N LYS A 50 -10.67 -7.95 11.47
CA LYS A 50 -9.65 -8.17 12.49
C LYS A 50 -8.63 -7.02 12.48
N PHE A 51 -8.06 -6.71 11.32
CA PHE A 51 -7.06 -5.65 11.22
C PHE A 51 -7.63 -4.27 11.61
N GLY A 52 -8.82 -3.92 11.10
CA GLY A 52 -9.51 -2.68 11.42
C GLY A 52 -9.79 -2.51 12.91
N LYS A 53 -10.18 -3.59 13.60
CA LYS A 53 -10.34 -3.58 15.07
C LYS A 53 -9.02 -3.33 15.80
N LEU A 54 -7.89 -3.85 15.30
CA LEU A 54 -6.58 -3.69 15.95
C LEU A 54 -6.03 -2.27 15.84
N ILE A 55 -6.38 -1.55 14.76
CA ILE A 55 -5.88 -0.18 14.48
C ILE A 55 -6.95 0.91 14.62
N ASP A 56 -8.13 0.56 15.13
CA ASP A 56 -9.30 1.46 15.28
C ASP A 56 -9.72 2.16 13.97
N ILE A 57 -9.83 1.40 12.88
CA ILE A 57 -10.25 1.89 11.57
C ILE A 57 -11.35 1.00 10.98
N ASP A 58 -12.34 1.63 10.34
CA ASP A 58 -13.40 0.91 9.64
C ASP A 58 -12.80 -0.03 8.56
N PRO A 59 -13.18 -1.31 8.52
CA PRO A 59 -12.71 -2.28 7.52
C PRO A 59 -12.96 -1.87 6.04
N LEU A 60 -13.86 -0.94 5.77
CA LEU A 60 -14.09 -0.36 4.43
C LEU A 60 -12.97 0.58 3.99
N ASN A 61 -12.22 1.14 4.94
CA ASN A 61 -11.09 2.03 4.71
C ASN A 61 -9.75 1.27 4.58
N ILE A 62 -9.80 -0.06 4.49
CA ILE A 62 -8.64 -0.93 4.39
C ILE A 62 -8.71 -1.71 3.07
N THR A 63 -7.62 -1.68 2.31
CA THR A 63 -7.46 -2.54 1.13
C THR A 63 -6.03 -3.03 0.95
N ILE A 64 -5.84 -4.24 0.42
CA ILE A 64 -4.51 -4.75 0.06
C ILE A 64 -4.18 -4.34 -1.37
N ILE A 65 -3.05 -3.67 -1.52
CA ILE A 65 -2.52 -3.14 -2.77
C ILE A 65 -1.25 -3.91 -3.16
N GLY A 66 -0.48 -3.37 -4.11
CA GLY A 66 0.78 -3.96 -4.54
C GLY A 66 0.60 -5.35 -5.15
N SER A 67 1.64 -6.17 -5.08
CA SER A 67 1.63 -7.51 -5.68
C SER A 67 0.68 -8.47 -4.97
N GLY A 68 0.47 -8.34 -3.65
CA GLY A 68 -0.55 -9.10 -2.92
C GLY A 68 -1.98 -8.76 -3.35
N GLY A 69 -2.21 -7.51 -3.76
CA GLY A 69 -3.44 -7.02 -4.37
C GLY A 69 -3.69 -7.62 -5.76
N ILE A 70 -2.75 -7.44 -6.68
CA ILE A 70 -3.01 -7.70 -8.12
C ILE A 70 -2.42 -8.99 -8.66
N GLY A 71 -1.43 -9.56 -7.96
CA GLY A 71 -0.70 -10.77 -8.33
C GLY A 71 0.67 -10.53 -8.98
N PHE A 72 1.08 -9.28 -9.17
CA PHE A 72 2.40 -8.91 -9.68
C PHE A 72 2.79 -7.49 -9.25
N SER A 73 4.07 -7.18 -9.28
CA SER A 73 4.60 -5.87 -8.90
C SER A 73 4.37 -4.82 -9.98
N LEU A 74 3.81 -3.65 -9.61
CA LEU A 74 3.74 -2.47 -10.47
C LEU A 74 5.00 -1.59 -10.42
N ASN A 75 5.99 -1.93 -9.59
CA ASN A 75 7.27 -1.23 -9.60
C ASN A 75 7.97 -1.40 -10.97
N PRO A 76 8.27 -0.31 -11.71
CA PRO A 76 8.88 -0.37 -13.05
C PRO A 76 10.19 -1.16 -13.08
N HIS A 77 11.00 -1.06 -12.02
CA HIS A 77 12.29 -1.76 -11.92
C HIS A 77 12.14 -3.27 -11.70
N LYS A 78 10.96 -3.73 -11.25
CA LYS A 78 10.69 -5.15 -10.98
C LYS A 78 10.05 -5.88 -12.17
N LYS A 79 9.86 -5.23 -13.33
CA LYS A 79 9.38 -5.85 -14.60
C LYS A 79 8.19 -6.81 -14.40
N PHE A 80 7.16 -6.38 -13.68
CA PHE A 80 5.99 -7.20 -13.35
C PHE A 80 6.32 -8.50 -12.61
N LYS A 81 7.30 -8.50 -11.69
CA LYS A 81 7.64 -9.68 -10.86
C LYS A 81 6.36 -10.27 -10.24
N PRO A 82 6.08 -11.56 -10.41
CA PRO A 82 4.92 -12.22 -9.79
C PRO A 82 4.94 -12.12 -8.27
N PHE A 83 3.76 -12.12 -7.68
CA PHE A 83 3.60 -12.38 -6.24
C PHE A 83 4.10 -13.79 -5.91
N SER A 84 4.86 -13.92 -4.82
CA SER A 84 5.51 -15.16 -4.37
C SER A 84 5.48 -15.29 -2.85
N ALA A 85 6.04 -16.36 -2.28
CA ALA A 85 6.15 -16.57 -0.83
C ALA A 85 6.91 -15.42 -0.12
N GLU A 86 7.90 -14.86 -0.80
CA GLU A 86 8.80 -13.81 -0.29
C GLU A 86 8.27 -12.39 -0.52
N SER A 87 7.01 -12.26 -0.95
CA SER A 87 6.37 -10.96 -1.18
C SER A 87 5.75 -10.42 0.10
N ASP A 88 6.05 -9.17 0.42
CA ASP A 88 5.36 -8.43 1.47
C ASP A 88 3.87 -8.24 1.14
N ILE A 89 3.09 -7.88 2.16
CA ILE A 89 1.67 -7.52 2.02
C ILE A 89 1.54 -6.01 2.21
N ASP A 90 1.40 -5.29 1.09
CA ASP A 90 1.17 -3.85 1.10
C ASP A 90 -0.30 -3.54 1.39
N VAL A 91 -0.58 -2.80 2.45
CA VAL A 91 -1.94 -2.46 2.89
C VAL A 91 -2.13 -0.95 2.81
N ALA A 92 -3.10 -0.51 2.03
CA ALA A 92 -3.58 0.86 2.03
C ALA A 92 -4.63 1.05 3.13
N VAL A 93 -4.43 2.06 3.96
CA VAL A 93 -5.32 2.46 5.04
C VAL A 93 -5.73 3.91 4.81
N ILE A 94 -7.02 4.21 4.86
CA ILE A 94 -7.54 5.57 4.71
C ILE A 94 -8.03 6.07 6.06
N SER A 95 -7.45 7.15 6.56
CA SER A 95 -7.89 7.77 7.81
C SER A 95 -7.33 9.17 7.96
N GLU A 96 -8.17 10.19 7.80
CA GLU A 96 -7.78 11.58 8.06
C GLU A 96 -7.29 11.82 9.50
N TYR A 97 -7.88 11.13 10.49
CA TYR A 97 -7.47 11.23 11.90
C TYR A 97 -6.01 10.80 12.10
N HIS A 98 -5.69 9.54 11.80
CA HIS A 98 -4.33 9.02 11.89
C HIS A 98 -3.36 9.80 11.00
N PHE A 99 -3.78 10.22 9.81
CA PHE A 99 -2.95 11.03 8.92
C PHE A 99 -2.57 12.36 9.58
N SER A 100 -3.55 13.05 10.17
CA SER A 100 -3.33 14.32 10.87
C SER A 100 -2.42 14.17 12.08
N LEU A 101 -2.60 13.11 12.87
CA LEU A 101 -1.72 12.80 14.00
C LEU A 101 -0.28 12.55 13.55
N ALA A 102 -0.12 11.70 12.55
CA ALA A 102 1.19 11.35 12.03
C ALA A 102 1.88 12.54 11.38
N TRP A 103 1.15 13.35 10.59
CA TRP A 103 1.71 14.58 10.02
C TRP A 103 2.15 15.57 11.08
N ARG A 104 1.34 15.80 12.13
CA ARG A 104 1.70 16.65 13.27
C ARG A 104 2.98 16.16 13.95
N ALA A 105 3.09 14.86 14.23
CA ALA A 105 4.29 14.29 14.81
C ALA A 105 5.51 14.49 13.90
N LEU A 106 5.38 14.19 12.61
CA LEU A 106 6.48 14.29 11.65
C LEU A 106 7.00 15.72 11.47
N ARG A 107 6.13 16.75 11.47
CA ARG A 107 6.56 18.15 11.32
C ARG A 107 7.20 18.73 12.58
N THR A 108 6.92 18.17 13.76
CA THR A 108 7.49 18.65 15.03
C THR A 108 8.85 18.05 15.36
N ILE A 109 9.25 16.97 14.70
CA ILE A 109 10.56 16.34 14.93
C ILE A 109 11.68 17.32 14.57
N LYS A 110 12.65 17.50 15.46
CA LYS A 110 13.88 18.23 15.13
C LYS A 110 14.84 17.25 14.48
N LEU A 111 15.17 17.46 13.20
CA LEU A 111 16.05 16.57 12.44
C LEU A 111 17.43 16.33 13.09
N PRO A 112 18.05 17.31 13.80
CA PRO A 112 19.28 17.05 14.55
C PRO A 112 19.13 15.96 15.63
N ASP A 113 17.94 15.79 16.21
CA ASP A 113 17.66 14.84 17.29
C ASP A 113 17.43 13.41 16.76
N VAL A 114 17.22 13.26 15.44
CA VAL A 114 17.06 11.97 14.78
C VAL A 114 18.43 11.32 14.61
N ARG A 115 18.61 10.11 15.14
CA ARG A 115 19.94 9.48 15.23
C ARG A 115 20.48 8.98 13.90
N THR A 116 19.63 8.32 13.11
CA THR A 116 20.09 7.64 11.89
C THR A 116 19.91 8.52 10.66
N PHE A 117 20.84 8.44 9.71
CA PHE A 117 20.72 9.13 8.43
C PHE A 117 19.48 8.66 7.66
N LYS A 118 19.21 7.35 7.66
CA LYS A 118 18.05 6.74 7.02
C LYS A 118 16.74 7.34 7.51
N ASP A 119 16.58 7.53 8.82
CA ASP A 119 15.36 8.10 9.39
C ASP A 119 15.24 9.59 9.08
N ARG A 120 16.37 10.34 9.09
CA ARG A 120 16.36 11.75 8.67
C ARG A 120 15.88 11.90 7.23
N GLU A 121 16.38 11.07 6.32
CA GLU A 121 15.94 11.07 4.92
C GLU A 121 14.48 10.65 4.78
N ALA A 122 14.03 9.63 5.52
CA ALA A 122 12.63 9.25 5.55
C ALA A 122 11.72 10.41 6.01
N ILE A 123 12.07 11.11 7.08
CA ILE A 123 11.30 12.26 7.58
C ILE A 123 11.31 13.43 6.56
N LYS A 124 12.47 13.74 5.96
CA LYS A 124 12.57 14.77 4.92
C LYS A 124 11.68 14.44 3.71
N GLU A 125 11.71 13.21 3.23
CA GLU A 125 10.88 12.78 2.10
C GLU A 125 9.38 12.91 2.42
N HIS A 126 8.97 12.63 3.66
CA HIS A 126 7.59 12.85 4.08
C HIS A 126 7.20 14.33 4.09
N ARG A 127 8.10 15.22 4.54
CA ARG A 127 7.87 16.68 4.58
C ARG A 127 7.88 17.34 3.20
N ASN A 128 8.71 16.83 2.29
CA ASN A 128 8.96 17.47 1.00
C ASN A 128 8.19 16.82 -0.15
N ASN A 129 7.71 15.59 0.00
CA ASN A 129 7.06 14.84 -1.06
C ASN A 129 5.75 14.19 -0.59
N TYR A 130 5.79 13.21 0.30
CA TYR A 130 4.59 12.40 0.60
C TYR A 130 3.40 13.20 1.15
N ILE A 131 3.64 14.30 1.87
CA ILE A 131 2.57 15.19 2.35
C ILE A 131 1.72 15.76 1.21
N TYR A 132 2.31 16.06 0.06
CA TYR A 132 1.59 16.58 -1.11
C TYR A 132 0.72 15.51 -1.79
N TRP A 133 1.02 14.24 -1.54
CA TRP A 133 0.24 13.10 -1.98
C TRP A 133 -0.80 12.64 -0.94
N GLY A 134 -0.92 13.34 0.20
CA GLY A 134 -1.79 12.90 1.29
C GLY A 134 -1.43 11.50 1.80
N CYS A 135 -0.15 11.13 1.77
CA CYS A 135 0.33 9.77 2.05
C CYS A 135 1.38 9.77 3.19
N ILE A 136 1.42 8.68 3.97
CA ILE A 136 2.46 8.38 4.95
C ILE A 136 2.87 6.91 4.79
N ALA A 137 4.13 6.68 4.46
CA ALA A 137 4.73 5.34 4.35
C ALA A 137 5.17 4.89 5.75
N THR A 138 4.28 4.22 6.49
CA THR A 138 4.52 3.94 7.91
C THR A 138 5.66 2.96 8.11
N ASP A 139 5.93 2.06 7.17
CA ASP A 139 7.11 1.19 7.18
C ASP A 139 8.44 1.94 7.33
N ARG A 140 8.47 3.24 7.01
CA ARG A 140 9.67 4.09 7.09
C ARG A 140 9.72 5.01 8.30
N VAL A 141 8.57 5.33 8.90
CA VAL A 141 8.48 6.37 9.94
C VAL A 141 7.63 5.99 11.15
N LEU A 142 7.09 4.76 11.22
CA LEU A 142 6.16 4.35 12.28
C LEU A 142 6.72 4.58 13.68
N SER A 143 8.03 4.38 13.89
CA SER A 143 8.72 4.60 15.18
C SER A 143 8.60 6.04 15.71
N TYR A 144 8.23 7.00 14.86
CA TYR A 144 8.05 8.40 15.21
C TYR A 144 6.58 8.83 15.34
N LEU A 145 5.63 7.90 15.16
CA LEU A 145 4.20 8.18 15.15
C LEU A 145 3.57 7.85 16.52
N PRO A 146 2.52 8.60 16.93
CA PRO A 146 1.93 8.43 18.27
C PRO A 146 1.25 7.07 18.49
N PHE A 147 0.93 6.35 17.42
CA PHE A 147 0.29 5.04 17.44
C PHE A 147 1.25 3.87 17.13
N VAL A 148 2.57 4.11 17.24
CA VAL A 148 3.63 3.11 16.95
C VAL A 148 3.37 1.75 17.59
N ARG A 149 3.00 1.73 18.87
CA ARG A 149 2.81 0.50 19.62
C ARG A 149 1.64 -0.31 19.08
N GLN A 150 0.46 0.31 19.00
CA GLN A 150 -0.76 -0.32 18.50
C GLN A 150 -0.56 -0.87 17.09
N TRP A 151 0.02 -0.07 16.19
CA TRP A 151 0.15 -0.48 14.80
C TRP A 151 1.23 -1.55 14.60
N THR A 152 2.32 -1.52 15.38
CA THR A 152 3.32 -2.60 15.38
C THR A 152 2.71 -3.92 15.86
N GLU A 153 1.97 -3.89 16.98
CA GLU A 153 1.27 -5.07 17.51
C GLU A 153 0.24 -5.60 16.49
N ALA A 154 -0.48 -4.70 15.82
CA ALA A 154 -1.48 -5.05 14.81
C ALA A 154 -0.85 -5.70 13.57
N THR A 155 0.21 -5.13 13.01
CA THR A 155 0.88 -5.71 11.82
C THR A 155 1.52 -7.05 12.14
N SER A 156 2.13 -7.21 13.32
CA SER A 156 2.66 -8.51 13.78
C SER A 156 1.55 -9.54 13.96
N ALA A 157 0.39 -9.16 14.52
CA ALA A 157 -0.74 -10.08 14.66
C ALA A 157 -1.27 -10.53 13.29
N MET A 158 -1.37 -9.63 12.32
CA MET A 158 -1.84 -9.96 10.97
C MET A 158 -0.83 -10.78 10.16
N ALA A 159 0.47 -10.67 10.46
CA ALA A 159 1.50 -11.56 9.91
C ALA A 159 1.40 -13.02 10.40
N GLY A 160 0.50 -13.31 11.35
CA GLY A 160 0.15 -14.68 11.77
C GLY A 160 -1.19 -15.17 11.23
N GLU A 161 -1.90 -14.37 10.43
CA GLU A 161 -3.24 -14.69 9.94
C GLU A 161 -3.22 -15.21 8.50
N ARG A 162 -4.14 -16.13 8.19
CA ARG A 162 -4.40 -16.59 6.81
C ARG A 162 -4.91 -15.45 5.92
N PRO A 163 -4.42 -15.30 4.67
CA PRO A 163 -3.32 -15.99 3.96
C PRO A 163 -1.98 -15.22 4.01
N THR A 164 -1.81 -14.37 5.02
CA THR A 164 -0.69 -13.43 5.15
C THR A 164 0.37 -13.92 6.15
N GLU A 165 0.37 -15.21 6.49
CA GLU A 165 1.30 -15.78 7.46
C GLU A 165 2.75 -15.61 7.00
N GLU A 166 3.63 -15.35 7.97
CA GLU A 166 5.09 -15.25 7.78
C GLU A 166 5.52 -14.13 6.82
N ARG A 167 4.64 -13.15 6.58
CA ARG A 167 4.90 -12.01 5.69
C ARG A 167 4.83 -10.69 6.44
N ASP A 168 5.69 -9.77 6.04
CA ASP A 168 5.63 -8.39 6.53
C ASP A 168 4.35 -7.70 6.03
N ILE A 169 3.59 -7.14 6.96
CA ILE A 169 2.45 -6.28 6.66
C ILE A 169 2.92 -4.82 6.62
N LYS A 170 3.00 -4.25 5.42
CA LYS A 170 3.47 -2.88 5.19
C LYS A 170 2.29 -1.96 4.99
N VAL A 171 2.03 -1.11 5.98
CA VAL A 171 0.93 -0.16 5.92
C VAL A 171 1.37 1.13 5.25
N ARG A 172 0.50 1.63 4.37
CA ARG A 172 0.58 2.97 3.81
C ARG A 172 -0.71 3.70 4.15
N LEU A 173 -0.56 4.78 4.89
CA LEU A 173 -1.67 5.58 5.39
C LEU A 173 -1.95 6.73 4.43
N TYR A 174 -3.21 6.88 4.03
CA TYR A 174 -3.70 7.93 3.16
C TYR A 174 -4.71 8.80 3.92
N ARG A 175 -4.73 10.08 3.58
CA ARG A 175 -5.69 11.04 4.15
C ARG A 175 -7.12 10.69 3.77
N ASP A 176 -7.33 10.42 2.48
CA ASP A 176 -8.64 10.22 1.86
C ASP A 176 -8.51 9.30 0.61
N TYR A 177 -9.64 8.99 -0.02
CA TYR A 177 -9.70 8.15 -1.22
C TYR A 177 -9.05 8.82 -2.45
N GLU A 178 -9.06 10.16 -2.52
CA GLU A 178 -8.41 10.90 -3.61
C GLU A 178 -6.90 10.74 -3.53
N SER A 179 -6.32 10.90 -2.34
CA SER A 179 -4.90 10.71 -2.05
C SER A 179 -4.43 9.31 -2.46
N LEU A 180 -5.20 8.27 -2.11
CA LEU A 180 -4.93 6.89 -2.53
C LEU A 180 -4.93 6.77 -4.06
N ARG A 181 -5.99 7.26 -4.71
CA ARG A 181 -6.18 7.15 -6.16
C ARG A 181 -5.07 7.88 -6.92
N SER A 182 -4.84 9.15 -6.62
CA SER A 182 -3.86 10.01 -7.28
C SER A 182 -2.44 9.47 -7.14
N TYR A 183 -2.06 8.97 -5.95
CA TYR A 183 -0.75 8.36 -5.74
C TYR A 183 -0.51 7.16 -6.66
N HIS A 184 -1.50 6.28 -6.75
CA HIS A 184 -1.38 5.07 -7.57
C HIS A 184 -1.51 5.35 -9.07
N MET A 185 -2.36 6.29 -9.48
CA MET A 185 -2.47 6.74 -10.87
C MET A 185 -1.13 7.27 -11.36
N SER A 186 -0.50 8.20 -10.63
CA SER A 186 0.82 8.74 -10.96
C SER A 186 1.88 7.62 -11.08
N GLY A 187 1.87 6.64 -10.17
CA GLY A 187 2.74 5.48 -10.26
C GLY A 187 2.52 4.63 -11.53
N MET A 188 1.26 4.46 -11.95
CA MET A 188 0.91 3.72 -13.17
C MET A 188 1.21 4.50 -14.45
N GLU A 189 1.03 5.82 -14.47
CA GLU A 189 1.41 6.67 -15.61
C GLU A 189 2.92 6.55 -15.87
N ASN A 190 3.73 6.63 -14.82
CA ASN A 190 5.18 6.43 -14.91
C ASN A 190 5.57 5.03 -15.37
N LEU A 191 4.83 4.00 -14.95
CA LEU A 191 5.04 2.63 -15.42
C LEU A 191 4.74 2.52 -16.92
N LEU A 192 3.63 3.11 -17.40
CA LEU A 192 3.24 3.06 -18.80
C LEU A 192 4.20 3.83 -19.69
N SER A 193 4.62 5.03 -19.29
CA SER A 193 5.60 5.81 -20.05
C SER A 193 6.92 5.06 -20.19
N THR A 194 7.40 4.41 -19.12
CA THR A 194 8.60 3.58 -19.14
C THR A 194 8.47 2.38 -20.10
N LEU A 195 7.30 1.74 -20.13
CA LEU A 195 7.04 0.58 -20.99
C LEU A 195 6.81 0.92 -22.46
N MET A 196 6.37 2.15 -22.76
CA MET A 196 6.20 2.64 -24.13
C MET A 196 7.51 3.20 -24.70
N ALA A 197 8.45 3.61 -23.84
CA ALA A 197 9.78 4.08 -24.23
C ALA A 197 10.82 2.96 -24.40
N SER A 198 10.49 1.73 -24.00
CA SER A 198 11.34 0.52 -24.10
C SER A 198 10.90 -0.39 -25.24
#